data_AF-A0A7C2Y2P9-F1
#
_entry.id   AF-A0A7C2Y2P9-F1
#
_cell.length_a   1.000
_cell.length_b   1.000
_cell.length_c   1.000
_cell.angle_alpha   90.00
_cell.angle_beta   90.00
_cell.angle_gamma   90.00
#
_symmetry.space_group_name_H-M   'P 1'
#
loop_
_entity.id
_entity.type
_entity.pdbx_description
1 polymer ?
#
loop_
_entity_poly.entity_id
_entity_poly.type
_entity_poly.pdbx_seq_one_letter_code
_entity_poly.pdbx_strand_id
1 'polypeptide(L)'
;MKTITVPAREKTLNAVLKKARRNRLILQSANGQRFVLISIENGEGFNVSAGNDFAQEVKLTTQNKKLMKFLAERRRHVKRIPLAKVKEQLGLN
;
A
#
# COMPACT_ATOMS: atom_id res chain seq x y z
N MET A 1 6.71 -1.50 -12.43
CA MET A 1 7.34 -0.22 -12.00
C MET A 1 8.71 -0.11 -12.64
N LYS A 2 9.13 1.10 -13.07
CA LYS A 2 10.51 1.33 -13.56
C LYS A 2 11.37 1.86 -12.42
N THR A 3 12.57 1.31 -12.25
CA THR A 3 13.55 1.78 -11.27
C THR A 3 14.43 2.84 -11.91
N ILE A 4 14.53 4.02 -11.29
CA ILE A 4 15.45 5.08 -11.68
C ILE A 4 16.56 5.14 -10.64
N THR A 5 17.81 4.97 -11.07
CA THR A 5 18.98 5.08 -10.19
C THR A 5 19.31 6.55 -9.98
N VAL A 6 19.29 6.98 -8.72
CA VAL A 6 19.69 8.35 -8.35
C VAL A 6 21.21 8.39 -8.11
N PRO A 7 21.97 9.22 -8.84
CA PRO A 7 23.42 9.29 -8.65
C PRO A 7 23.78 10.01 -7.34
N ALA A 8 24.92 9.66 -6.75
CA ALA A 8 25.36 10.18 -5.46
C ALA A 8 25.58 11.71 -5.43
N ARG A 9 25.85 12.33 -6.60
CA ARG A 9 26.04 13.78 -6.73
C ARG A 9 24.77 14.60 -6.49
N GLU A 10 23.59 13.99 -6.57
CA GLU A 10 22.29 14.66 -6.37
C GLU A 10 22.02 14.85 -4.88
N LYS A 11 22.68 15.83 -4.25
CA LYS A 11 22.67 16.05 -2.80
C LYS A 11 21.25 16.21 -2.25
N THR A 12 20.42 17.02 -2.91
CA THR A 12 19.05 17.32 -2.47
C THR A 12 18.17 16.08 -2.50
N LEU A 13 18.18 15.32 -3.61
CA LEU A 13 17.36 14.13 -3.75
C LEU A 13 17.82 13.03 -2.78
N ASN A 14 19.13 12.84 -2.61
CA ASN A 14 19.68 11.89 -1.65
C ASN A 14 19.33 12.27 -0.19
N ALA A 15 19.29 13.56 0.16
CA ALA A 15 18.85 14.00 1.48
C ALA A 15 17.37 13.66 1.74
N VAL A 16 16.50 13.84 0.74
CA VAL A 16 15.07 13.48 0.82
C VAL A 16 14.91 11.95 0.93
N LEU A 17 15.64 11.17 0.13
CA LEU A 17 15.66 9.70 0.22
C LEU A 17 16.10 9.21 1.60
N LYS A 18 17.12 9.83 2.20
CA LYS A 18 17.58 9.50 3.56
C LYS A 18 16.49 9.74 4.61
N LYS A 19 15.70 10.81 4.46
CA LYS A 19 14.53 11.06 5.33
C LYS A 19 13.43 10.02 5.11
N ALA A 20 13.18 9.64 3.86
CA ALA A 20 12.17 8.64 3.49
C ALA A 20 12.49 7.21 3.96
N ARG A 21 13.77 6.91 4.24
CA ARG A 21 14.15 5.64 4.89
C ARG A 21 13.59 5.49 6.30
N ARG A 22 13.36 6.59 7.01
CA ARG A 22 12.89 6.59 8.41
C ARG A 22 11.41 6.92 8.52
N ASN A 23 10.89 7.72 7.60
CA ASN A 23 9.53 8.27 7.65
C ASN A 23 8.82 8.11 6.31
N ARG A 24 7.48 8.03 6.33
CA ARG A 24 6.68 8.18 5.11
C ARG A 24 6.57 9.66 4.77
N LEU A 25 6.95 10.06 3.56
CA LEU A 25 6.94 11.46 3.15
C LEU A 25 5.88 11.71 2.08
N ILE A 26 5.19 12.85 2.18
CA ILE A 26 4.42 13.43 1.08
C ILE A 26 5.25 14.57 0.51
N LEU A 27 5.64 14.46 -0.76
CA LEU A 27 6.33 15.51 -1.50
C LEU A 27 5.29 16.28 -2.29
N GLN A 28 5.25 17.60 -2.11
CA GLN A 28 4.39 18.47 -2.91
C GLN A 28 5.27 19.32 -3.84
N SER A 29 5.01 19.27 -5.14
CA SER A 29 5.65 20.15 -6.12
C SER A 29 5.06 21.56 -6.06
N ALA A 30 5.74 22.53 -6.67
CA ALA A 30 5.31 23.92 -6.69
C ALA A 30 3.93 24.13 -7.35
N ASN A 31 3.53 23.24 -8.27
CA ASN A 31 2.21 23.24 -8.91
C ASN A 31 1.13 22.50 -8.07
N GLY A 32 1.44 22.07 -6.85
CA GLY A 32 0.50 21.43 -5.93
C GLY A 32 0.33 19.91 -6.10
N GLN A 33 0.96 19.28 -7.10
CA GLN A 33 0.92 17.81 -7.21
C GLN A 33 1.63 17.15 -6.04
N ARG A 34 1.05 16.05 -5.53
CA ARG A 34 1.54 15.33 -4.36
C ARG A 34 2.01 13.93 -4.73
N PHE A 35 3.17 13.55 -4.22
CA PHE A 35 3.79 12.25 -4.40
C PHE A 35 4.06 11.62 -3.04
N VAL A 36 3.87 10.30 -2.94
CA VAL A 36 4.24 9.55 -1.74
C VAL A 36 5.61 8.93 -1.94
N LEU A 37 6.53 9.22 -1.02
CA LEU A 37 7.85 8.62 -1.00
C LEU A 37 8.03 7.79 0.28
N ILE A 38 8.27 6.49 0.08
CA ILE A 38 8.46 5.51 1.14
C ILE A 38 9.56 4.53 0.72
N SER A 39 10.39 4.10 1.68
CA SER A 39 11.31 2.99 1.43
C SER A 39 10.53 1.72 1.13
N ILE A 40 10.92 0.98 0.08
CA ILE A 40 10.32 -0.31 -0.28
C ILE A 40 10.48 -1.32 0.87
N GLU A 41 11.57 -1.25 1.64
CA GLU A 41 11.79 -2.11 2.82
C GLU A 41 10.75 -1.89 3.94
N ASN A 42 10.21 -0.67 4.06
CA ASN A 42 9.25 -0.28 5.10
C ASN A 42 7.82 -0.14 4.56
N GLY A 43 7.64 -0.41 3.26
CA GLY A 43 6.41 -0.19 2.54
C GLY A 43 5.49 -1.39 2.62
N GLU A 44 4.70 -1.50 3.68
CA GLU A 44 3.45 -2.26 3.63
C GLU A 44 2.37 -1.36 3.01
N GLY A 45 2.07 -1.57 1.73
CA GLY A 45 1.08 -0.80 0.99
C GLY A 45 0.40 -1.63 -0.09
N PHE A 46 -0.90 -1.43 -0.25
CA PHE A 46 -1.68 -1.94 -1.37
C PHE A 46 -1.58 -0.92 -2.51
N ASN A 47 -0.86 -1.27 -3.58
CA ASN A 47 -0.81 -0.43 -4.77
C ASN A 47 -2.04 -0.74 -5.63
N VAL A 48 -3.15 -0.04 -5.37
CA VAL A 48 -4.32 -0.07 -6.24
C VAL A 48 -4.06 0.90 -7.39
N SER A 49 -3.18 0.52 -8.31
CA SER A 49 -2.96 1.23 -9.56
C SER A 49 -3.96 0.78 -10.61
N ALA A 50 -4.38 1.67 -11.51
CA ALA A 50 -5.15 1.34 -12.72
C ALA A 50 -4.33 0.54 -13.77
N GLY A 51 -3.29 -0.19 -13.33
CA GLY A 51 -2.40 -0.95 -14.17
C GLY A 51 -2.83 -2.42 -14.25
N ASN A 52 -2.86 -2.96 -15.47
CA ASN A 52 -3.36 -4.28 -15.85
C ASN A 52 -2.59 -5.51 -15.30
N ASP A 53 -1.81 -5.41 -14.23
CA ASP A 53 -1.06 -6.56 -13.72
C ASP A 53 -1.56 -7.04 -12.35
N PHE A 54 -2.81 -7.50 -12.36
CA PHE A 54 -3.43 -8.18 -11.23
C PHE A 54 -2.60 -9.39 -10.75
N ALA A 55 -1.87 -10.06 -11.65
CA ALA A 55 -1.01 -11.18 -11.27
C ALA A 55 0.15 -10.74 -10.38
N GLN A 56 0.76 -9.59 -10.66
CA GLN A 56 1.77 -9.00 -9.77
C GLN A 56 1.18 -8.59 -8.42
N GLU A 57 -0.03 -8.04 -8.39
CA GLU A 57 -0.72 -7.67 -7.15
C GLU A 57 -1.06 -8.89 -6.28
N VAL A 58 -1.55 -9.97 -6.90
CA VAL A 58 -1.81 -11.25 -6.23
C VAL A 58 -0.51 -11.81 -5.65
N LYS A 59 0.60 -11.75 -6.38
CA LYS A 59 1.91 -12.21 -5.90
C LYS A 59 2.38 -11.44 -4.66
N LEU A 60 2.21 -10.12 -4.63
CA LEU A 60 2.59 -9.30 -3.47
C LEU A 60 1.66 -9.55 -2.28
N THR A 61 0.35 -9.64 -2.53
CA THR A 61 -0.66 -9.90 -1.50
C THR A 61 -0.45 -11.26 -0.83
N THR A 62 -0.13 -12.30 -1.61
CA THR A 62 0.12 -13.66 -1.10
C THR A 62 1.41 -13.77 -0.29
N GLN A 63 2.37 -12.86 -0.46
CA GLN A 63 3.59 -12.81 0.36
C GLN A 63 3.34 -12.28 1.78
N ASN A 64 2.23 -11.58 2.03
CA ASN A 64 1.88 -11.09 3.36
C ASN A 64 1.34 -12.25 4.23
N LYS A 65 2.23 -12.91 4.96
CA LYS A 65 1.92 -14.08 5.80
C LYS A 65 0.85 -13.80 6.86
N LYS A 66 0.83 -12.60 7.43
CA LYS A 66 -0.15 -12.20 8.46
C LYS A 66 -1.55 -12.10 7.86
N LEU A 67 -1.67 -11.44 6.70
CA LEU A 67 -2.92 -11.37 5.94
C LEU A 67 -3.39 -12.77 5.52
N MET A 68 -2.51 -13.59 4.96
CA MET A 68 -2.87 -14.93 4.50
C MET A 68 -3.34 -15.84 5.64
N LYS A 69 -2.70 -15.76 6.82
CA LYS A 69 -3.14 -16.49 8.02
C LYS A 69 -4.53 -16.04 8.46
N PHE A 70 -4.76 -14.73 8.55
CA PHE A 70 -6.08 -14.18 8.89
C PHE A 70 -7.17 -14.61 7.90
N LEU A 71 -6.88 -14.59 6.60
CA LEU A 71 -7.83 -15.02 5.57
C LEU A 71 -8.13 -16.53 5.65
N ALA A 72 -7.12 -17.36 5.96
CA ALA A 72 -7.31 -18.79 6.16
C ALA A 72 -8.19 -19.08 7.39
N GLU A 73 -7.99 -18.37 8.49
CA GLU A 73 -8.84 -18.45 9.70
C GLU A 73 -10.26 -17.97 9.40
N ARG A 74 -10.41 -16.81 8.74
CA ARG A 74 -11.70 -16.28 8.30
C ARG A 74 -12.45 -17.27 7.42
N ARG A 75 -11.79 -17.95 6.48
CA ARG A 75 -12.42 -18.94 5.60
C ARG A 75 -12.99 -20.15 6.36
N ARG A 76 -12.36 -20.54 7.48
CA ARG A 76 -12.85 -21.62 8.35
C ARG A 76 -14.11 -21.24 9.10
N HIS A 77 -14.29 -19.95 9.39
CA HIS A 77 -15.49 -19.42 10.04
C HIS A 77 -16.51 -18.91 9.01
N VAL A 78 -17.35 -19.81 8.50
CA VAL A 78 -18.43 -19.53 7.51
C VAL A 78 -19.61 -18.76 8.12
N LYS A 79 -19.37 -17.88 9.10
CA LYS A 79 -20.45 -17.08 9.69
C LYS A 79 -20.79 -15.95 8.74
N ARG A 80 -21.81 -16.17 7.90
CA ARG A 80 -22.38 -15.15 7.02
C ARG A 80 -23.29 -14.25 7.85
N ILE A 81 -23.16 -12.94 7.68
CA ILE A 81 -24.06 -11.94 8.28
C ILE A 81 -25.01 -11.49 7.16
N PRO A 82 -26.34 -11.53 7.36
CA PRO A 82 -27.30 -11.03 6.39
C PRO A 82 -27.06 -9.55 6.07
N LEU A 83 -27.25 -9.15 4.81
CA LEU A 83 -27.01 -7.77 4.35
C LEU A 83 -27.79 -6.73 5.17
N ALA A 84 -29.04 -7.02 5.54
CA ALA A 84 -29.86 -6.14 6.37
C ALA A 84 -29.21 -5.83 7.72
N LYS A 85 -28.65 -6.86 8.37
CA LYS A 85 -27.94 -6.71 9.65
C LYS A 85 -26.63 -5.93 9.49
N VAL A 86 -25.95 -6.07 8.36
CA VAL A 86 -24.73 -5.28 8.06
C VAL A 86 -25.08 -3.80 7.87
N LYS A 87 -26.17 -3.50 7.15
CA LYS A 87 -26.65 -2.13 6.96
C LYS A 87 -26.97 -1.44 8.28
N GLU A 88 -27.71 -2.12 9.16
CA GLU A 88 -28.02 -1.64 10.52
C GLU A 88 -26.74 -1.37 11.33
N GLN A 89 -25.79 -2.32 11.34
CA GLN A 89 -24.51 -2.17 12.06
C GLN A 89 -23.65 -0.99 11.56
N LEU A 90 -23.77 -0.63 10.30
CA LEU A 90 -23.01 0.45 9.68
C LEU A 90 -23.77 1.79 9.67
N GLY A 91 -24.98 1.86 10.22
CA GLY A 91 -25.81 3.06 10.19
C GLY A 91 -26.29 3.43 8.78
N LEU A 92 -26.33 2.46 7.87
CA LEU A 92 -26.74 2.60 6.49
C LEU A 92 -28.21 2.16 6.36
N ASN A 93 -29.11 2.88 7.03
CA ASN A 93 -30.56 2.69 6.87
C ASN A 93 -31.04 3.29 5.55
#